data_AF-A0A7W7S4J8-F1
#
_entry.id   AF-A0A7W7S4J8-F1
#
_cell.length_a   1.000
_cell.length_b   1.000
_cell.length_c   1.000
_cell.angle_alpha   90.00
_cell.angle_beta   90.00
_cell.angle_gamma   90.00
#
_symmetry.space_group_name_H-M   'P 1'
#
loop_
_entity.id
_entity.type
_entity.pdbx_description
1 polymer ?
#
loop_
_entity_poly.entity_id
_entity_poly.type
_entity_poly.pdbx_seq_one_letter_code
_entity_poly.pdbx_strand_id
1 'polypeptide(L)'
;MSRRRDEMGWTRAETDVAEVMIWLRSNHGREVSYADIAARVGIKDGARLRRAVKVARVVAANRGDRLERFMPCTDPARRRVWVTRYMRRGHGDEFSARDAMSAARAAMTSVKDMHRATTFEAGNPRSIARSEFATMAQAADECITKVAGIDTVGPQAVRRENTSLLTQMISDLEARLTEPAAP
;
A
#
# COMPACT_ATOMS: atom_id res chain seq x y z
N MET A 1 3.67 -3.71 34.56
CA MET A 1 4.07 -2.38 34.04
C MET A 1 2.82 -1.63 33.63
N SER A 2 2.42 -0.60 34.39
CA SER A 2 1.23 0.21 34.09
C SER A 2 1.48 1.11 32.88
N ARG A 3 0.65 1.00 31.83
CA ARG A 3 0.71 1.91 30.68
C ARG A 3 0.16 3.25 31.15
N ARG A 4 1.01 4.29 31.25
CA ARG A 4 0.54 5.66 31.53
C ARG A 4 -0.49 6.04 30.47
N ARG A 5 -1.72 6.28 30.92
CA ARG A 5 -2.83 6.79 30.13
C ARG A 5 -2.86 8.32 30.28
N ASP A 6 -3.22 9.03 29.23
CA ASP A 6 -3.45 10.48 29.26
C ASP A 6 -4.84 10.79 29.86
N GLU A 7 -5.19 12.08 29.93
CA GLU A 7 -6.46 12.58 30.48
C GLU A 7 -7.70 11.99 29.78
N MET A 8 -7.53 11.50 28.55
CA MET A 8 -8.57 10.84 27.74
C MET A 8 -8.60 9.32 27.94
N GLY A 9 -7.76 8.78 28.83
CA GLY A 9 -7.67 7.35 29.10
C GLY A 9 -6.88 6.56 28.05
N TRP A 10 -6.21 7.24 27.11
CA TRP A 10 -5.45 6.62 26.03
C TRP A 10 -4.00 6.44 26.44
N THR A 11 -3.41 5.32 26.04
CA THR A 11 -1.98 5.12 26.20
C THR A 11 -1.23 6.05 25.24
N ARG A 12 -0.05 6.50 25.63
CA ARG A 12 0.82 7.34 24.78
C ARG A 12 1.01 6.77 23.36
N ALA A 13 1.05 5.45 23.21
CA ALA A 13 1.18 4.81 21.91
C ALA A 13 -0.09 4.96 21.05
N GLU A 14 -1.27 4.95 21.66
CA GLU A 14 -2.54 5.22 20.97
C GLU A 14 -2.62 6.69 20.55
N THR A 15 -2.23 7.61 21.43
CA THR A 15 -2.14 9.05 21.12
C THR A 15 -1.20 9.30 19.94
N ASP A 16 0.00 8.70 19.94
CA ASP A 16 0.96 8.82 18.84
C ASP A 16 0.39 8.35 17.49
N VAL A 17 -0.33 7.23 17.51
CA VAL A 17 -0.96 6.68 16.30
C VAL A 17 -2.09 7.59 15.82
N ALA A 18 -2.90 8.12 16.74
CA ALA A 18 -3.98 9.03 16.42
C ALA A 18 -3.46 10.33 15.80
N GLU A 19 -2.43 10.95 16.38
CA GLU A 19 -1.81 12.17 15.85
C GLU A 19 -1.23 11.95 14.44
N VAL A 20 -0.51 10.85 14.24
CA VAL A 20 0.00 10.45 12.92
C VAL A 20 -1.15 10.27 11.92
N MET A 21 -2.22 9.56 12.30
CA MET A 21 -3.36 9.32 11.43
C MET A 21 -4.11 10.61 11.06
N ILE A 22 -4.33 11.50 12.02
CA ILE A 22 -5.00 12.79 11.78
C ILE A 22 -4.17 13.61 10.78
N TRP A 23 -2.86 13.70 10.99
CA TRP A 23 -1.98 14.48 10.12
C TRP A 23 -1.88 13.89 8.71
N LEU A 24 -1.72 12.57 8.59
CA LEU A 24 -1.68 11.87 7.30
C LEU A 24 -2.97 12.07 6.50
N ARG A 25 -4.13 12.02 7.15
CA ARG A 25 -5.43 12.27 6.49
C ARG A 25 -5.55 13.68 5.93
N SER A 26 -4.97 14.67 6.60
CA SER A 26 -4.95 16.06 6.12
C SER A 26 -3.93 16.30 5.00
N ASN A 27 -2.96 15.39 4.83
CA ASN A 27 -1.95 15.42 3.77
C ASN A 27 -2.16 14.32 2.72
N HIS A 28 -3.42 13.97 2.49
CA HIS A 28 -3.81 12.98 1.48
C HIS A 28 -3.14 13.24 0.12
N GLY A 29 -2.57 12.20 -0.49
CA GLY A 29 -1.93 12.25 -1.81
C GLY A 29 -0.54 12.91 -1.83
N ARG A 30 -0.08 13.52 -0.74
CA ARG A 30 1.23 14.15 -0.68
C ARG A 30 2.31 13.17 -0.28
N GLU A 31 3.46 13.24 -0.94
CA GLU A 31 4.67 12.52 -0.55
C GLU A 31 5.27 13.12 0.72
N VAL A 32 5.25 12.32 1.79
CA VAL A 32 5.74 12.72 3.11
C VAL A 32 6.80 11.75 3.62
N SER A 33 7.87 12.29 4.17
CA SER A 33 8.95 11.54 4.82
C SER A 33 8.70 11.38 6.33
N TYR A 34 9.52 10.55 6.99
CA TYR A 34 9.51 10.50 8.45
C TYR A 34 9.83 11.85 9.09
N ALA A 35 10.72 12.64 8.50
CA ALA A 35 11.05 13.97 8.97
C ALA A 35 9.85 14.93 8.86
N ASP A 36 9.10 14.86 7.77
CA ASP A 36 7.90 15.68 7.58
C ASP A 36 6.82 15.35 8.62
N ILE A 37 6.60 14.06 8.87
CA ILE A 37 5.67 13.60 9.92
C ILE A 37 6.17 14.07 11.28
N ALA A 38 7.44 13.80 11.61
CA ALA A 38 8.06 14.14 12.90
C ALA A 38 7.92 15.62 13.25
N ALA A 39 8.19 16.49 12.27
CA ALA A 39 8.11 17.94 12.43
C ALA A 39 6.70 18.43 12.75
N ARG A 40 5.66 17.65 12.44
CA ARG A 40 4.26 18.07 12.58
C ARG A 40 3.51 17.39 13.71
N VAL A 41 3.85 16.13 14.00
CA VAL A 41 3.18 15.38 15.08
C VAL A 41 3.88 15.51 16.44
N GLY A 42 4.95 16.29 16.54
CA GLY A 42 5.68 16.49 17.82
C GLY A 42 6.41 15.24 18.32
N ILE A 43 6.58 14.22 17.49
CA ILE A 43 7.33 12.99 17.79
C ILE A 43 8.65 13.04 17.03
N LYS A 44 9.78 12.98 17.73
CA LYS A 44 11.11 12.90 17.09
C LYS A 44 11.18 11.70 16.13
N ASP A 45 11.83 11.89 14.98
CA ASP A 45 12.15 10.77 14.08
C ASP A 45 13.03 9.76 14.83
N GLY A 46 12.59 8.50 14.81
CA GLY A 46 13.19 7.42 15.56
C GLY A 46 12.23 6.25 15.75
N ALA A 47 12.60 5.33 16.64
CA ALA A 47 11.87 4.08 16.84
C ALA A 47 10.40 4.28 17.25
N ARG A 48 10.10 5.33 18.03
CA ARG A 48 8.73 5.67 18.47
C ARG A 48 7.85 6.05 17.29
N LEU A 49 8.30 7.01 16.47
CA LEU A 49 7.55 7.43 15.28
C LEU A 49 7.37 6.29 14.29
N ARG A 50 8.43 5.51 14.04
CA ARG A 50 8.37 4.35 13.12
C ARG A 50 7.36 3.30 13.59
N ARG A 51 7.25 3.07 14.91
CA ARG A 51 6.24 2.20 15.48
C ARG A 51 4.83 2.77 15.30
N ALA A 52 4.64 4.06 15.57
CA ALA A 52 3.36 4.73 15.36
C ALA A 52 2.91 4.66 13.90
N VAL A 53 3.79 4.97 12.94
CA VAL A 53 3.53 4.87 11.51
C VAL A 53 3.22 3.43 11.07
N LYS A 54 3.93 2.43 11.62
CA LYS A 54 3.63 1.01 11.36
C LYS A 54 2.22 0.63 11.82
N VAL A 55 1.77 1.10 12.98
CA VAL A 55 0.42 0.84 13.48
C VAL A 55 -0.63 1.66 12.72
N ALA A 56 -0.35 2.92 12.43
CA ALA A 56 -1.19 3.80 11.61
C ALA A 56 -1.49 3.16 10.24
N ARG A 57 -0.52 2.46 9.65
CA ARG A 57 -0.72 1.70 8.42
C ARG A 57 -1.79 0.61 8.55
N VAL A 58 -1.77 -0.14 9.66
CA VAL A 58 -2.77 -1.18 9.93
C VAL A 58 -4.15 -0.54 10.14
N VAL A 59 -4.19 0.57 10.88
CA VAL A 59 -5.44 1.34 11.10
C VAL A 59 -6.01 1.87 9.78
N ALA A 60 -5.17 2.42 8.90
CA ALA A 60 -5.58 2.88 7.57
C ALA A 60 -6.19 1.73 6.76
N ALA A 61 -5.50 0.58 6.71
CA ALA A 61 -5.98 -0.61 6.00
C ALA A 61 -7.33 -1.09 6.53
N ASN A 62 -7.52 -1.14 7.85
CA ASN A 62 -8.80 -1.53 8.48
C ASN A 62 -9.96 -0.59 8.12
N ARG A 63 -9.67 0.68 7.77
CA ARG A 63 -10.67 1.66 7.33
C ARG A 63 -10.92 1.62 5.82
N GLY A 64 -10.17 0.81 5.07
CA GLY A 64 -10.17 0.80 3.61
C GLY A 64 -9.36 1.94 2.97
N ASP A 65 -8.65 2.72 3.79
CA ASP A 65 -7.65 3.69 3.33
C ASP A 65 -6.32 2.98 3.08
N ARG A 66 -5.37 3.66 2.45
CA ARG A 66 -4.07 3.11 2.12
C ARG A 66 -2.95 4.02 2.61
N LEU A 67 -2.00 3.45 3.35
CA LEU A 67 -0.71 4.07 3.61
C LEU A 67 0.37 3.25 2.90
N GLU A 68 1.01 3.87 1.93
CA GLU A 68 1.99 3.23 1.03
C GLU A 68 3.27 2.80 1.74
N ARG A 69 4.06 1.94 1.10
CA ARG A 69 5.39 1.61 1.64
C ARG A 69 6.27 2.85 1.48
N PHE A 70 7.21 3.04 2.39
CA PHE A 70 8.23 4.03 2.14
C PHE A 70 9.01 3.62 0.90
N MET A 71 9.20 4.56 -0.02
CA MET A 71 9.94 4.37 -1.26
C MET A 71 10.75 5.63 -1.61
N PRO A 72 11.74 5.53 -2.51
CA PRO A 72 12.49 6.69 -2.95
C PRO A 72 11.57 7.76 -3.55
N CYS A 73 11.76 9.01 -3.15
CA CYS A 73 10.99 10.14 -3.65
C CYS A 73 11.25 10.35 -5.16
N THR A 74 10.18 10.62 -5.90
CA THR A 74 10.27 10.87 -7.35
C THR A 74 10.75 12.28 -7.68
N ASP A 75 10.65 13.21 -6.72
CA ASP A 75 11.16 14.59 -6.87
C ASP A 75 12.69 14.60 -6.97
N PRO A 76 13.27 15.12 -8.07
CA PRO A 76 14.71 15.25 -8.24
C PRO A 76 15.41 15.98 -7.09
N ALA A 77 14.75 16.97 -6.48
CA ALA A 77 15.30 17.74 -5.36
C ALA A 77 15.37 16.91 -4.06
N ARG A 78 14.56 15.84 -3.96
CA ARG A 78 14.46 14.98 -2.78
C ARG A 78 14.84 13.52 -3.08
N ARG A 79 15.59 13.25 -4.14
CA ARG A 79 15.87 11.91 -4.69
C ARG A 79 16.42 10.87 -3.70
N ARG A 80 17.04 11.30 -2.59
CA ARG A 80 17.58 10.43 -1.52
C ARG A 80 16.64 10.27 -0.31
N VAL A 81 15.51 10.95 -0.32
CA VAL A 81 14.51 10.93 0.75
C VAL A 81 13.54 9.78 0.50
N TRP A 82 13.28 9.00 1.53
CA TRP A 82 12.24 7.99 1.50
C TRP A 82 10.92 8.61 1.94
N VAL A 83 9.90 8.45 1.11
CA VAL A 83 8.57 9.04 1.29
C VAL A 83 7.48 7.98 1.23
N THR A 84 6.32 8.29 1.80
CA THR A 84 5.09 7.51 1.73
C THR A 84 3.95 8.46 1.37
N ARG A 85 2.83 7.93 0.85
CA ARG A 85 1.57 8.66 0.73
C ARG A 85 0.46 7.98 1.50
N TYR A 86 -0.42 8.82 2.04
CA TYR A 86 -1.71 8.41 2.56
C TYR A 86 -2.79 8.66 1.53
N MET A 87 -3.53 7.63 1.18
CA MET A 87 -4.62 7.67 0.21
C MET A 87 -5.93 7.26 0.88
N ARG A 88 -6.95 8.11 0.72
CA ARG A 88 -8.29 7.84 1.22
C ARG A 88 -8.98 6.89 0.25
N ARG A 89 -9.83 6.03 0.77
CA ARG A 89 -10.66 5.16 -0.05
C ARG A 89 -11.41 5.99 -1.11
N GLY A 90 -11.37 5.53 -2.35
CA GLY A 90 -12.04 6.19 -3.48
C GLY A 90 -11.21 7.25 -4.22
N HIS A 91 -9.98 7.53 -3.79
CA HIS A 91 -9.12 8.55 -4.39
C HIS A 91 -7.82 7.97 -4.98
N GLY A 92 -7.90 6.88 -5.74
CA GLY A 92 -6.72 6.24 -6.35
C GLY A 92 -6.08 7.10 -7.45
N ASP A 93 -4.75 7.05 -7.54
CA ASP A 93 -3.95 7.59 -8.65
C ASP A 93 -3.11 6.48 -9.31
N GLU A 94 -2.48 6.79 -10.46
CA GLU A 94 -1.66 5.82 -11.21
C GLU A 94 -0.52 5.23 -10.34
N PHE A 95 0.01 6.02 -9.43
CA PHE A 95 1.04 5.58 -8.51
C PHE A 95 0.52 4.59 -7.47
N SER A 96 -0.63 4.89 -6.85
CA SER A 96 -1.33 4.01 -5.92
C SER A 96 -1.65 2.67 -6.57
N ALA A 97 -2.01 2.69 -7.87
CA ALA A 97 -2.22 1.48 -8.65
C ALA A 97 -0.91 0.68 -8.82
N ARG A 98 0.21 1.33 -9.16
CA ARG A 98 1.54 0.67 -9.23
C ARG A 98 1.95 0.08 -7.88
N ASP A 99 1.81 0.82 -6.78
CA ASP A 99 2.08 0.30 -5.43
C ASP A 99 1.14 -0.88 -5.11
N ALA A 100 -0.14 -0.84 -5.54
CA ALA A 100 -1.10 -1.95 -5.37
C ALA A 100 -0.58 -3.23 -6.02
N MET A 101 -0.20 -3.11 -7.29
CA MET A 101 0.32 -4.22 -8.08
C MET A 101 1.62 -4.75 -7.50
N SER A 102 2.52 -3.87 -7.04
CA SER A 102 3.76 -4.26 -6.36
C SER A 102 3.49 -5.05 -5.08
N ALA A 103 2.58 -4.55 -4.23
CA ALA A 103 2.21 -5.23 -2.99
C ALA A 103 1.53 -6.59 -3.25
N ALA A 104 0.67 -6.67 -4.26
CA ALA A 104 0.02 -7.91 -4.68
C ALA A 104 1.05 -8.95 -5.15
N ARG A 105 2.02 -8.54 -5.98
CA ARG A 105 3.12 -9.42 -6.42
C ARG A 105 3.97 -9.93 -5.26
N ALA A 106 4.33 -9.06 -4.32
CA ALA A 106 5.08 -9.46 -3.14
C ALA A 106 4.30 -10.48 -2.28
N ALA A 107 3.00 -10.27 -2.11
CA ALA A 107 2.14 -11.23 -1.42
C ALA A 107 2.09 -12.58 -2.15
N MET A 108 1.98 -12.57 -3.49
CA MET A 108 2.01 -13.79 -4.29
C MET A 108 3.32 -14.56 -4.15
N THR A 109 4.47 -13.86 -4.11
CA THR A 109 5.76 -14.49 -3.81
C THR A 109 5.73 -15.16 -2.44
N SER A 110 5.23 -14.48 -1.41
CA SER A 110 5.11 -15.07 -0.05
C SER A 110 4.18 -16.30 0.00
N VAL A 111 3.07 -16.30 -0.76
CA VAL A 111 2.19 -17.48 -0.86
C VAL A 111 2.89 -18.64 -1.56
N LYS A 112 3.68 -18.38 -2.62
CA LYS A 112 4.50 -19.40 -3.29
C LYS A 112 5.55 -20.00 -2.36
N ASP A 113 6.23 -19.16 -1.58
CA ASP A 113 7.21 -19.60 -0.58
C ASP A 113 6.55 -20.46 0.51
N MET A 114 5.36 -20.06 0.97
CA MET A 114 4.54 -20.83 1.92
C MET A 114 4.15 -22.20 1.34
N HIS A 115 3.64 -22.24 0.11
CA HIS A 115 3.30 -23.50 -0.57
C HIS A 115 4.50 -24.44 -0.64
N ARG A 116 5.69 -23.92 -1.00
CA ARG A 116 6.91 -24.72 -1.05
C ARG A 116 7.31 -25.29 0.31
N ALA A 117 7.31 -24.46 1.36
CA ALA A 117 7.69 -24.88 2.71
C ALA A 117 6.72 -25.93 3.29
N THR A 118 5.42 -25.70 3.11
CA THR A 118 4.38 -26.60 3.61
C THR A 118 4.33 -27.92 2.83
N THR A 119 4.54 -27.90 1.52
CA THR A 119 4.66 -29.13 0.71
C THR A 119 5.87 -29.97 1.13
N PHE A 120 7.00 -29.32 1.44
CA PHE A 120 8.18 -30.03 1.95
C PHE A 120 7.88 -30.76 3.27
N GLU A 121 7.26 -30.07 4.24
CA GLU A 121 6.90 -30.69 5.52
C GLU A 121 5.80 -31.75 5.39
N ALA A 122 4.84 -31.55 4.49
CA ALA A 122 3.81 -32.55 4.17
C ALA A 122 4.40 -33.83 3.55
N GLY A 123 5.50 -33.71 2.81
CA GLY A 123 6.26 -34.84 2.25
C GLY A 123 7.20 -35.52 3.24
N ASN A 124 7.53 -34.87 4.37
CA ASN A 124 8.50 -35.35 5.33
C ASN A 124 7.90 -36.40 6.29
N PRO A 125 8.36 -37.67 6.26
CA PRO A 125 7.84 -38.72 7.15
C PRO A 125 8.12 -38.48 8.64
N ARG A 126 9.05 -37.57 8.96
CA ARG A 126 9.42 -37.19 10.33
C ARG A 126 8.72 -35.91 10.80
N SER A 127 7.85 -35.31 10.00
CA SER A 127 7.15 -34.10 10.39
C SER A 127 6.09 -34.39 11.44
N ILE A 128 6.06 -33.59 12.50
CA ILE A 128 5.12 -33.73 13.63
C ILE A 128 3.68 -33.32 13.31
N ALA A 129 3.48 -32.59 12.20
CA ALA A 129 2.19 -32.01 11.79
C ALA A 129 1.96 -32.16 10.27
N ARG A 130 2.26 -33.36 9.76
CA ARG A 130 2.27 -33.65 8.33
C ARG A 130 0.93 -33.37 7.64
N SER A 131 -0.19 -33.74 8.26
CA SER A 131 -1.56 -33.52 7.77
C SER A 131 -1.93 -32.03 7.69
N GLU A 132 -1.51 -31.26 8.69
CA GLU A 132 -1.75 -29.83 8.80
C GLU A 132 -0.97 -29.10 7.70
N PHE A 133 0.30 -29.46 7.51
CA PHE A 133 1.10 -28.92 6.42
C PHE A 133 0.57 -29.31 5.04
N ALA A 134 0.02 -30.52 4.87
CA ALA A 134 -0.63 -30.92 3.62
C ALA A 134 -1.86 -30.04 3.33
N THR A 135 -2.68 -29.77 4.36
CA THR A 135 -3.84 -28.88 4.25
C THR A 135 -3.43 -27.44 3.91
N MET A 136 -2.37 -26.93 4.55
CA MET A 136 -1.83 -25.61 4.25
C MET A 136 -1.25 -25.51 2.83
N ALA A 137 -0.57 -26.56 2.37
CA ALA A 137 -0.03 -26.63 1.02
C ALA A 137 -1.14 -26.58 -0.03
N GLN A 138 -2.23 -27.32 0.18
CA GLN A 138 -3.41 -27.30 -0.67
C GLN A 138 -4.08 -25.92 -0.68
N ALA A 139 -4.28 -25.30 0.48
CA ALA A 139 -4.87 -23.96 0.56
C ALA A 139 -4.00 -22.91 -0.16
N ALA A 140 -2.67 -23.02 -0.05
CA ALA A 140 -1.74 -22.16 -0.76
C ALA A 140 -1.80 -22.36 -2.29
N ASP A 141 -1.91 -23.62 -2.74
CA ASP A 141 -2.02 -23.97 -4.16
C ASP A 141 -3.34 -23.48 -4.78
N GLU A 142 -4.46 -23.65 -4.09
CA GLU A 142 -5.76 -23.11 -4.50
C GLU A 142 -5.73 -21.58 -4.60
N CYS A 143 -5.05 -20.91 -3.66
CA CYS A 143 -4.82 -19.48 -3.73
C CYS A 143 -4.03 -19.15 -4.99
N ILE A 144 -2.85 -19.75 -5.19
CA ILE A 144 -2.00 -19.50 -6.36
C ILE A 144 -2.77 -19.70 -7.67
N THR A 145 -3.53 -20.79 -7.79
CA THR A 145 -4.32 -21.12 -8.98
C THR A 145 -5.40 -20.08 -9.26
N LYS A 146 -6.14 -19.63 -8.22
CA LYS A 146 -7.16 -18.58 -8.36
C LYS A 146 -6.56 -17.24 -8.78
N VAL A 147 -5.36 -16.91 -8.32
CA VAL A 147 -4.72 -15.61 -8.58
C VAL A 147 -3.82 -15.61 -9.81
N ALA A 148 -3.48 -16.76 -10.40
CA ALA A 148 -2.61 -16.86 -11.57
C ALA A 148 -3.12 -16.05 -12.80
N GLY A 149 -4.42 -15.79 -12.89
CA GLY A 149 -5.00 -14.90 -13.90
C GLY A 149 -4.61 -13.41 -13.76
N ILE A 150 -4.19 -12.96 -12.57
CA ILE A 150 -3.88 -11.55 -12.28
C ILE A 150 -2.57 -11.09 -12.93
N ASP A 151 -1.63 -12.00 -13.21
CA ASP A 151 -0.36 -11.65 -13.87
C ASP A 151 -0.57 -11.02 -15.26
N THR A 152 -1.72 -11.27 -15.90
CA THR A 152 -2.10 -10.69 -17.20
C THR A 152 -2.75 -9.30 -17.09
N VAL A 153 -3.29 -8.93 -15.92
CA VAL A 153 -4.10 -7.72 -15.72
C VAL A 153 -3.23 -6.45 -15.68
N GLY A 154 -2.00 -6.55 -15.17
CA GLY A 154 -1.17 -5.37 -14.83
C GLY A 154 -0.82 -4.42 -16.00
N PRO A 155 0.04 -4.83 -16.96
CA PRO A 155 0.49 -3.91 -18.02
C PRO A 155 -0.60 -3.58 -19.03
N GLN A 156 -1.53 -4.51 -19.28
CA GLN A 156 -2.56 -4.34 -20.31
C GLN A 156 -3.70 -3.43 -19.85
N ALA A 157 -4.16 -3.53 -18.59
CA ALA A 157 -5.21 -2.65 -18.09
C ALA A 157 -4.74 -1.19 -18.02
N VAL A 158 -3.53 -0.95 -17.46
CA VAL A 158 -2.95 0.39 -17.40
C VAL A 158 -2.69 0.97 -18.80
N ARG A 159 -2.20 0.16 -19.75
CA ARG A 159 -2.04 0.61 -21.14
C ARG A 159 -3.38 0.93 -21.80
N ARG A 160 -4.42 0.11 -21.59
CA ARG A 160 -5.75 0.36 -22.15
C ARG A 160 -6.36 1.63 -21.59
N GLU A 161 -6.32 1.83 -20.28
CA GLU A 161 -6.83 3.06 -19.64
C GLU A 161 -6.07 4.31 -20.08
N ASN A 162 -4.73 4.27 -20.09
CA ASN A 162 -3.93 5.41 -20.56
C ASN A 162 -4.15 5.70 -22.05
N THR A 163 -4.33 4.67 -22.88
CA THR A 163 -4.63 4.84 -24.32
C THR A 163 -6.03 5.44 -24.51
N SER A 164 -7.03 5.00 -23.74
CA SER A 164 -8.36 5.60 -23.79
C SER A 164 -8.38 7.05 -23.32
N LEU A 165 -7.60 7.39 -22.28
CA LEU A 165 -7.49 8.75 -21.78
C LEU A 165 -6.81 9.66 -22.81
N LEU A 166 -5.72 9.21 -23.43
CA LEU A 166 -5.06 9.94 -24.52
C LEU A 166 -5.97 10.13 -25.74
N THR A 167 -6.76 9.11 -26.09
CA THR A 167 -7.73 9.19 -27.20
C THR A 167 -8.82 10.22 -26.90
N GLN A 168 -9.32 10.27 -25.66
CA GLN A 168 -10.27 11.29 -25.21
C GLN A 168 -9.66 12.70 -25.24
N MET A 169 -8.42 12.86 -24.77
CA MET A 169 -7.74 14.17 -24.80
C MET A 169 -7.48 14.66 -26.23
N ILE A 170 -7.14 13.76 -27.16
CA ILE A 170 -7.01 14.10 -28.58
C ILE A 170 -8.37 14.51 -29.15
N SER A 171 -9.44 13.76 -28.86
CA SER A 171 -10.79 14.10 -29.32
C SER A 171 -11.26 15.46 -28.78
N ASP A 172 -10.99 15.77 -27.51
CA ASP A 172 -11.31 17.07 -26.90
C ASP A 172 -10.49 18.22 -27.52
N LEU A 173 -9.21 17.98 -27.84
CA LEU A 173 -8.38 18.96 -28.53
C LEU A 173 -8.85 19.19 -29.97
N GLU A 174 -9.20 18.14 -30.70
CA GLU A 174 -9.76 18.22 -32.05
C GLU A 174 -11.10 18.95 -32.06
N ALA A 175 -11.98 18.69 -31.08
CA ALA A 175 -13.25 19.41 -30.92
C ALA A 175 -13.04 20.91 -30.68
N ARG A 176 -12.08 21.28 -29.82
CA ARG A 176 -11.73 22.69 -29.59
C ARG A 176 -11.08 23.38 -30.78
N LEU A 177 -10.39 22.63 -31.64
CA LEU A 177 -9.81 23.14 -32.88
C LEU A 177 -10.84 23.25 -34.02
N THR A 178 -11.96 22.54 -33.92
CA THR A 178 -13.07 22.57 -34.90
C THR A 178 -14.25 23.44 -34.46
N GLU A 179 -14.26 23.96 -33.23
CA GLU A 179 -15.15 25.06 -32.84
C GLU A 179 -14.80 26.30 -33.69
N PRO A 180 -15.71 26.78 -34.55
CA PRO A 180 -15.47 28.01 -35.29
C PRO A 180 -15.34 29.14 -34.27
N ALA A 181 -14.27 29.94 -34.38
CA ALA A 181 -14.16 31.21 -33.69
C ALA A 181 -15.41 32.03 -34.04
N ALA A 182 -16.37 32.05 -33.12
CA ALA A 182 -17.58 32.83 -33.29
C ALA A 182 -17.18 34.31 -33.41
N PRO A 183 -17.70 35.04 -34.41
CA PRO A 183 -17.39 36.45 -34.61
C PRO A 183 -17.87 37.33 -33.44
#